data_AF-A0A9W9TYC8-F1
#
_entry.id   AF-A0A9W9TYC8-F1
#
_cell.length_a   1.000
_cell.length_b   1.000
_cell.length_c   1.000
_cell.angle_alpha   90.00
_cell.angle_beta   90.00
_cell.angle_gamma   90.00
#
_symmetry.space_group_name_H-M   'P 1'
#
loop_
_entity.id
_entity.type
_entity.pdbx_description
1 polymer ?
#
loop_
_entity_poly.entity_id
_entity_poly.type
_entity_poly.pdbx_seq_one_letter_code
_entity_poly.pdbx_strand_id
1 'polypeptide(L)'
;MGTSNSHVRDAFEIAKNEFMTSQKDGSLFDHVSNVTNVHDIYEFVMQFQSQQSNTTGMRCLRRINGFLDGLRQYSQVIEQFVQVKPDVLALIWGPIKLLLQMANVTLQSFNAIVNAMVSIGNCLPMFETFGTLFKQNDRVKDALVLFYKDILDFFDIALNFLNLKRKTLMIPQKM
;
A
#
# COMPACT_ATOMS: atom_id res chain seq x y z
N MET A 1 19.61 -24.65 29.83
CA MET A 1 19.89 -23.82 28.62
C MET A 1 18.99 -24.13 27.42
N GLY A 2 18.31 -25.29 27.32
CA GLY A 2 17.46 -25.63 26.16
C GLY A 2 16.04 -25.02 26.12
N THR A 3 15.47 -24.59 27.25
CA THR A 3 14.06 -24.17 27.37
C THR A 3 13.78 -22.69 27.04
N SER A 4 14.75 -21.79 27.21
CA SER A 4 14.55 -20.35 26.95
C SER A 4 14.47 -20.04 25.45
N ASN A 5 15.27 -20.72 24.62
CA ASN A 5 15.20 -20.54 23.17
C ASN A 5 13.98 -21.25 22.53
N SER A 6 13.44 -22.30 23.16
CA SER A 6 12.21 -22.94 22.66
C SER A 6 11.00 -22.02 22.82
N HIS A 7 10.84 -21.37 23.98
CA HIS A 7 9.73 -20.43 24.20
C HIS A 7 9.73 -19.25 23.22
N VAL A 8 10.91 -18.70 22.93
CA VAL A 8 11.05 -17.59 21.96
C VAL A 8 10.65 -18.05 20.56
N ARG A 9 11.13 -19.22 20.13
CA ARG A 9 10.73 -19.82 18.85
C ARG A 9 9.21 -20.03 18.80
N ASP A 10 8.62 -20.56 19.86
CA ASP A 10 7.18 -20.79 19.94
C ASP A 10 6.40 -19.47 19.82
N ALA A 11 6.91 -18.39 20.42
CA ALA A 11 6.31 -17.07 20.34
C ALA A 11 6.36 -16.46 18.92
N PHE A 12 7.45 -16.67 18.17
CA PHE A 12 7.52 -16.33 16.74
C PHE A 12 6.52 -17.14 15.91
N GLU A 13 6.39 -18.44 16.17
CA GLU A 13 5.42 -19.30 15.49
C GLU A 13 3.97 -18.89 15.79
N ILE A 14 3.66 -18.53 17.04
CA ILE A 14 2.36 -17.99 17.44
C ILE A 14 2.07 -16.69 16.68
N ALA A 15 3.00 -15.74 16.68
CA ALA A 15 2.84 -14.47 15.97
C ALA A 15 2.58 -14.68 14.46
N LYS A 16 3.35 -15.59 13.85
CA LYS A 16 3.15 -15.99 12.45
C LYS A 16 1.75 -16.54 12.23
N ASN A 17 1.30 -17.48 13.07
CA ASN A 17 -0.01 -18.11 12.92
C ASN A 17 -1.15 -17.11 13.14
N GLU A 18 -1.03 -16.20 14.12
CA GLU A 18 -1.98 -15.11 14.37
C GLU A 18 -2.15 -14.24 13.11
N PHE A 19 -1.05 -13.76 12.55
CA PHE A 19 -1.04 -12.99 11.29
C PHE A 19 -1.69 -13.77 10.13
N MET A 20 -1.37 -15.06 10.01
CA MET A 20 -1.94 -15.91 8.96
C MET A 20 -3.46 -16.05 9.10
N THR A 21 -3.98 -16.15 10.33
CA THR A 21 -5.41 -16.25 10.58
C THR A 21 -6.16 -14.93 10.43
N SER A 22 -5.48 -13.78 10.59
CA SER A 22 -6.12 -12.47 10.44
C SER A 22 -6.33 -12.08 8.97
N GLN A 23 -5.54 -12.64 8.06
CA GLN A 23 -5.71 -12.43 6.62
C GLN A 23 -7.01 -13.04 6.10
N LYS A 24 -7.84 -12.21 5.45
CA LYS A 24 -9.11 -12.63 4.83
C LYS A 24 -8.94 -13.36 3.49
N ASP A 25 -7.74 -13.28 2.91
CA ASP A 25 -7.40 -13.89 1.63
C ASP A 25 -6.45 -15.07 1.87
N GLY A 26 -7.01 -16.28 1.90
CA GLY A 26 -6.25 -17.51 2.12
C GLY A 26 -5.21 -17.79 1.03
N SER A 27 -5.32 -17.16 -0.15
CA SER A 27 -4.36 -17.31 -1.25
C SER A 27 -3.15 -16.38 -1.12
N LEU A 28 -3.19 -15.40 -0.20
CA LEU A 28 -2.13 -14.42 -0.04
C LEU A 28 -0.79 -15.09 0.27
N PHE A 29 -0.83 -16.15 1.09
CA PHE A 29 0.36 -16.93 1.43
C PHE A 29 0.92 -17.72 0.24
N ASP A 30 0.07 -18.32 -0.59
CA ASP A 30 0.52 -19.06 -1.78
C ASP A 30 1.31 -18.15 -2.75
N HIS A 31 1.02 -16.86 -2.74
CA HIS A 31 1.70 -15.87 -3.59
C HIS A 31 3.02 -15.37 -2.98
N VAL A 32 3.21 -15.46 -1.66
CA VAL A 32 4.42 -14.94 -0.98
C VAL A 32 5.30 -16.02 -0.35
N SER A 33 4.85 -17.28 -0.31
CA SER A 33 5.57 -18.40 0.32
C SER A 33 6.95 -18.65 -0.27
N ASN A 34 7.17 -18.22 -1.51
CA ASN A 34 8.43 -18.37 -2.22
C ASN A 34 9.39 -17.18 -1.99
N VAL A 35 8.91 -16.08 -1.40
CA VAL A 35 9.69 -14.90 -1.07
C VAL A 35 10.28 -15.10 0.33
N THR A 36 11.54 -15.53 0.36
CA THR A 36 12.20 -15.95 1.61
C THR A 36 13.49 -15.20 1.90
N ASN A 37 13.94 -14.38 0.95
CA ASN A 37 15.18 -13.63 1.07
C ASN A 37 15.03 -12.20 0.55
N VAL A 38 15.97 -11.34 0.93
CA VAL A 38 15.95 -9.92 0.56
C VAL A 38 16.23 -9.68 -0.94
N HIS A 39 16.92 -10.60 -1.62
CA HIS A 39 17.21 -10.49 -3.04
C HIS A 39 15.93 -10.54 -3.88
N ASP A 40 14.99 -11.44 -3.54
CA ASP A 40 13.66 -11.52 -4.17
C ASP A 40 12.94 -10.14 -4.14
N ILE A 41 13.06 -9.43 -3.01
CA ILE A 41 12.48 -8.10 -2.82
C ILE A 41 13.21 -7.05 -3.67
N TYR A 42 14.54 -7.08 -3.71
CA TYR A 42 15.32 -6.14 -4.54
C TYR A 42 15.01 -6.31 -6.03
N GLU A 43 14.93 -7.55 -6.52
CA GLU A 43 14.53 -7.82 -7.92
C GLU A 43 13.13 -7.31 -8.22
N PHE A 44 12.17 -7.57 -7.33
CA PHE A 44 10.81 -7.05 -7.47
C PHE A 44 10.78 -5.51 -7.53
N VAL A 45 11.51 -4.83 -6.64
CA VAL A 45 11.58 -3.35 -6.63
C VAL A 45 12.18 -2.81 -7.93
N MET A 46 13.25 -3.42 -8.46
CA MET A 46 13.84 -3.01 -9.73
C MET A 46 12.86 -3.17 -10.90
N GLN A 47 12.19 -4.33 -10.99
CA GLN A 47 11.19 -4.58 -12.02
C GLN A 47 10.03 -3.59 -11.90
N PHE A 48 9.53 -3.35 -10.69
CA PHE A 48 8.44 -2.42 -10.41
C PHE A 48 8.78 -0.98 -10.79
N GLN A 49 9.99 -0.52 -10.46
CA GLN A 49 10.47 0.81 -10.83
C GLN A 49 10.59 0.97 -12.34
N SER A 50 11.09 -0.05 -13.05
CA SER A 50 11.16 -0.01 -14.52
C SER A 50 9.79 0.21 -15.16
N GLN A 51 8.74 -0.44 -14.62
CA GLN A 51 7.36 -0.31 -15.08
C GLN A 51 6.73 1.04 -14.70
N GLN A 52 7.04 1.59 -13.52
CA GLN A 52 6.49 2.88 -13.04
C GLN A 52 7.20 4.13 -13.56
N SER A 53 8.46 4.01 -14.00
CA SER A 53 9.30 5.14 -14.47
C SER A 53 8.66 5.93 -15.64
N ASN A 54 7.58 5.42 -16.24
CA ASN A 54 6.84 6.01 -17.35
C ASN A 54 5.55 6.78 -16.96
N THR A 55 5.10 6.80 -15.70
CA THR A 55 3.71 7.22 -15.36
C THR A 55 3.54 8.02 -14.06
N THR A 56 4.55 8.78 -13.64
CA THR A 56 4.47 9.62 -12.43
C THR A 56 3.52 10.82 -12.62
N GLY A 57 2.54 11.03 -11.74
CA GLY A 57 1.33 11.86 -11.92
C GLY A 57 1.42 13.23 -12.63
N MET A 58 2.52 13.97 -12.54
CA MET A 58 2.70 15.24 -13.29
C MET A 58 2.75 15.03 -14.81
N ARG A 59 3.31 13.90 -15.28
CA ARG A 59 3.23 13.51 -16.70
C ARG A 59 1.81 13.13 -17.10
N CYS A 60 0.99 12.60 -16.18
CA CYS A 60 -0.41 12.28 -16.45
C CYS A 60 -1.23 13.56 -16.72
N LEU A 61 -1.09 14.59 -15.86
CA LEU A 61 -1.74 15.88 -16.07
C LEU A 61 -1.36 16.52 -17.41
N ARG A 62 -0.07 16.48 -17.77
CA ARG A 62 0.41 16.95 -19.08
C ARG A 62 -0.14 16.13 -20.26
N ARG A 63 -0.38 14.83 -20.08
CA ARG A 63 -0.96 13.94 -21.11
C ARG A 63 -2.46 14.17 -21.32
N ILE A 64 -3.20 14.58 -20.29
CA ILE A 64 -4.64 14.85 -20.41
C ILE A 64 -4.94 16.27 -20.90
N ASN A 65 -3.96 17.17 -20.99
CA ASN A 65 -4.19 18.55 -21.45
C ASN A 65 -4.91 18.61 -22.82
N GLY A 66 -4.49 17.80 -23.79
CA GLY A 66 -5.16 17.74 -25.09
C GLY A 66 -6.61 17.26 -25.01
N PHE A 67 -6.92 16.37 -24.07
CA PHE A 67 -8.29 15.93 -23.80
C PHE A 67 -9.14 17.03 -23.14
N LEU A 68 -8.57 17.75 -22.16
CA LEU A 68 -9.24 18.88 -21.49
C LEU A 68 -9.51 20.04 -22.44
N ASP A 69 -8.57 20.36 -23.33
CA ASP A 69 -8.74 21.40 -24.35
C ASP A 69 -9.84 21.03 -25.35
N GLY A 70 -9.93 19.76 -25.74
CA GLY A 70 -11.02 19.24 -26.58
C GLY A 70 -12.39 19.34 -25.88
N LEU A 71 -12.47 18.97 -24.61
CA LEU A 71 -13.70 19.10 -23.82
C LEU A 71 -14.13 20.55 -23.62
N ARG A 72 -13.19 21.49 -23.50
CA ARG A 72 -13.49 22.93 -23.44
C ARG A 72 -14.13 23.43 -24.73
N GLN A 73 -13.59 23.03 -25.88
CA GLN A 73 -14.16 23.39 -27.18
C GLN A 73 -15.56 22.77 -27.36
N TYR A 74 -15.71 21.50 -26.96
CA TYR A 74 -16.99 20.81 -27.01
C TYR A 74 -18.05 21.43 -26.08
N SER A 75 -17.67 21.83 -24.86
CA SER A 75 -18.60 22.48 -23.92
C SER A 75 -19.11 23.83 -24.44
N GLN A 76 -18.26 24.60 -25.13
CA GLN A 76 -18.66 25.87 -25.77
C GLN A 76 -19.69 25.66 -26.89
N VAL A 77 -19.53 24.61 -27.70
CA VAL A 77 -20.53 24.24 -28.72
C VAL A 77 -21.84 23.85 -28.03
N ILE A 78 -21.79 23.02 -27.00
CA ILE A 78 -22.98 22.63 -26.24
C ILE A 78 -23.69 23.87 -25.66
N GLU A 79 -22.96 24.78 -25.00
CA GLU A 79 -23.49 26.02 -24.43
C GLU A 79 -24.19 26.90 -25.48
N GLN A 80 -23.60 27.05 -26.65
CA GLN A 80 -24.14 27.91 -27.72
C GLN A 80 -25.34 27.31 -28.44
N PHE A 81 -25.35 25.99 -28.65
CA PHE A 81 -26.38 25.35 -29.47
C PHE A 81 -27.57 24.81 -28.68
N VAL A 82 -27.42 24.53 -27.39
CA VAL A 82 -28.41 23.75 -26.63
C VAL A 82 -29.02 24.55 -25.45
N GLN A 83 -28.67 25.83 -25.26
CA GLN A 83 -29.14 26.67 -24.13
C GLN A 83 -29.07 25.93 -22.78
N VAL A 84 -27.91 25.33 -22.52
CA VAL A 84 -27.84 24.21 -21.58
C VAL A 84 -27.77 24.69 -20.14
N LYS A 85 -28.44 23.95 -19.26
CA LYS A 85 -28.43 24.22 -17.83
C LYS A 85 -27.06 23.82 -17.22
N PRO A 86 -26.61 24.50 -16.15
CA PRO A 86 -25.31 24.28 -15.51
C PRO A 86 -25.04 22.84 -15.04
N ASP A 87 -26.10 22.08 -14.75
CA ASP A 87 -26.07 20.67 -14.37
C ASP A 87 -25.51 19.75 -15.48
N VAL A 88 -25.80 20.03 -16.75
CA VAL A 88 -25.25 19.26 -17.88
C VAL A 88 -23.74 19.49 -18.03
N LEU A 89 -23.28 20.73 -17.88
CA LEU A 89 -21.85 21.05 -17.91
C LEU A 89 -21.11 20.47 -16.71
N ALA A 90 -21.76 20.41 -15.55
CA ALA A 90 -21.21 19.76 -14.36
C ALA A 90 -20.94 18.27 -14.59
N LEU A 91 -21.70 17.58 -15.46
CA LEU A 91 -21.45 16.17 -15.80
C LEU A 91 -20.26 15.97 -16.75
N ILE A 92 -19.74 17.01 -17.38
CA ILE A 92 -18.48 16.95 -18.15
C ILE A 92 -17.29 17.11 -17.20
N TRP A 93 -17.32 18.11 -16.34
CA TRP A 93 -16.17 18.49 -15.50
C TRP A 93 -16.10 17.76 -14.17
N GLY A 94 -17.25 17.47 -13.56
CA GLY A 94 -17.38 16.80 -12.26
C GLY A 94 -16.70 15.43 -12.23
N PRO A 95 -16.98 14.51 -13.17
CA PRO A 95 -16.34 13.20 -13.21
C PRO A 95 -14.81 13.27 -13.34
N ILE A 96 -14.28 14.19 -14.15
CA ILE A 96 -12.82 14.36 -14.33
C ILE A 96 -12.15 14.78 -13.02
N LYS A 97 -12.75 15.74 -12.31
CA LYS A 97 -12.27 16.19 -10.99
C LYS A 97 -12.28 15.04 -9.98
N LEU A 98 -13.36 14.26 -9.95
CA LEU A 98 -13.48 13.09 -9.06
C LEU A 98 -12.40 12.04 -9.38
N LEU A 99 -12.19 11.70 -10.64
CA LEU A 99 -11.16 10.75 -11.07
C LEU A 99 -9.75 11.18 -10.64
N LEU A 100 -9.41 12.46 -10.81
CA LEU A 100 -8.12 13.02 -10.38
C LEU A 100 -7.95 13.00 -8.85
N GLN A 101 -9.01 13.33 -8.11
CA GLN A 101 -8.99 13.27 -6.64
C GLN A 101 -8.80 11.83 -6.14
N MET A 102 -9.48 10.86 -6.73
CA MET A 102 -9.35 9.43 -6.39
C MET A 102 -7.93 8.91 -6.68
N ALA A 103 -7.34 9.31 -7.82
CA ALA A 103 -5.96 8.99 -8.15
C ALA A 103 -4.98 9.57 -7.12
N ASN A 104 -5.17 10.82 -6.70
CA ASN A 104 -4.33 11.47 -5.68
C ASN A 104 -4.44 10.78 -4.31
N VAL A 105 -5.66 10.42 -3.87
CA VAL A 105 -5.86 9.67 -2.61
C VAL A 105 -5.15 8.31 -2.65
N THR A 106 -5.11 7.66 -3.81
CA THR A 106 -4.39 6.39 -4.00
C THR A 106 -2.89 6.58 -3.82
N LEU A 107 -2.31 7.62 -4.44
CA LEU A 107 -0.89 7.96 -4.31
C LEU A 107 -0.50 8.33 -2.87
N GLN A 108 -1.30 9.16 -2.20
CA GLN A 108 -1.05 9.55 -0.81
C GLN A 108 -1.04 8.34 0.12
N SER A 109 -1.94 7.39 -0.09
CA SER A 109 -1.98 6.19 0.75
C SER A 109 -0.77 5.27 0.52
N PHE A 110 -0.33 5.13 -0.73
CA PHE A 110 0.90 4.41 -1.03
C PHE A 110 2.10 5.03 -0.33
N ASN A 111 2.25 6.36 -0.41
CA ASN A 111 3.32 7.09 0.28
C ASN A 111 3.25 6.92 1.80
N ALA A 112 2.06 6.90 2.40
CA ALA A 112 1.90 6.68 3.83
C ALA A 112 2.41 5.29 4.26
N ILE A 113 2.10 4.23 3.50
CA ILE A 113 2.59 2.87 3.75
C ILE A 113 4.12 2.83 3.62
N VAL A 114 4.70 3.46 2.59
CA VAL A 114 6.15 3.54 2.41
C VAL A 114 6.83 4.28 3.56
N ASN A 115 6.27 5.41 4.01
CA ASN A 115 6.82 6.17 5.13
C ASN A 115 6.78 5.38 6.45
N ALA A 116 5.74 4.56 6.65
CA ALA A 116 5.67 3.66 7.80
C ALA A 116 6.77 2.58 7.73
N MET A 117 6.99 1.96 6.55
CA MET A 117 8.10 1.02 6.35
C MET A 117 9.47 1.67 6.62
N VAL A 118 9.69 2.91 6.17
CA VAL A 118 10.91 3.67 6.47
C VAL A 118 11.07 3.90 7.98
N SER A 119 9.98 4.23 8.67
CA SER A 119 9.99 4.46 10.12
C SER A 119 10.36 3.18 10.89
N ILE A 120 9.80 2.03 10.50
CA ILE A 120 10.18 0.71 11.04
C ILE A 120 11.66 0.43 10.76
N GLY A 121 12.12 0.70 9.53
CA GLY A 121 13.51 0.51 9.11
C GLY A 121 14.51 1.30 9.97
N ASN A 122 14.17 2.51 10.38
CA ASN A 122 15.00 3.35 11.24
C ASN A 122 15.18 2.78 12.66
N CYS A 123 14.29 1.88 13.11
CA CYS A 123 14.40 1.20 14.40
C CYS A 123 15.30 -0.06 14.34
N LEU A 124 15.53 -0.64 13.15
CA LEU A 124 16.24 -1.90 12.98
C LEU A 124 17.72 -1.91 13.44
N PRO A 125 18.53 -0.84 13.26
CA PRO A 125 19.95 -0.85 13.66
C PRO A 125 20.19 -1.13 15.15
N MET A 126 19.19 -0.85 16.00
CA MET A 126 19.24 -1.13 17.42
C MET A 126 19.39 -2.64 17.72
N PHE A 127 18.77 -3.50 16.91
CA PHE A 127 18.80 -4.95 17.08
C PHE A 127 20.16 -5.56 16.68
N GLU A 128 20.88 -4.95 15.74
CA GLU A 128 22.25 -5.34 15.42
C GLU A 128 23.19 -5.04 16.61
N THR A 129 23.03 -3.87 17.22
CA THR A 129 23.84 -3.41 18.36
C THR A 129 23.67 -4.31 19.59
N PHE A 130 22.47 -4.84 19.81
CA PHE A 130 22.17 -5.72 20.95
C PHE A 130 22.34 -7.22 20.67
N GLY A 131 22.86 -7.60 19.50
CA GLY A 131 23.04 -8.99 19.04
C GLY A 131 23.62 -9.95 20.09
N THR A 132 24.61 -9.49 20.86
CA THR A 132 25.27 -10.28 21.91
C THR A 132 24.46 -10.37 23.20
N LEU A 133 23.67 -9.34 23.54
CA LEU A 133 22.81 -9.29 24.73
C LEU A 133 21.59 -10.20 24.58
N PHE A 134 21.06 -10.39 23.37
CA PHE A 134 19.97 -11.34 23.13
C PHE A 134 20.33 -12.77 23.55
N LYS A 135 21.61 -13.17 23.50
CA LYS A 135 22.02 -14.52 23.89
C LYS A 135 21.89 -14.78 25.40
N GLN A 136 21.92 -13.73 26.21
CA GLN A 136 22.07 -13.83 27.67
C GLN A 136 20.86 -13.30 28.45
N ASN A 137 19.94 -12.58 27.81
CA ASN A 137 18.84 -11.92 28.50
C ASN A 137 17.48 -12.21 27.83
N ASP A 138 16.63 -12.96 28.53
CA ASP A 138 15.31 -13.36 28.04
C ASP A 138 14.37 -12.16 27.80
N ARG A 139 14.47 -11.09 28.59
CA ARG A 139 13.66 -9.88 28.37
C ARG A 139 13.97 -9.18 27.05
N VAL A 140 15.23 -9.28 26.61
CA VAL A 140 15.67 -8.68 25.34
C VAL A 140 15.15 -9.55 24.19
N LYS A 141 15.09 -10.88 24.35
CA LYS A 141 14.44 -11.77 23.37
C LYS A 141 12.93 -11.52 23.26
N ASP A 142 12.24 -11.23 24.37
CA ASP A 142 10.83 -10.87 24.34
C ASP A 142 10.59 -9.58 23.54
N ALA A 143 11.48 -8.58 23.68
CA ALA A 143 11.41 -7.36 22.88
C ALA A 143 11.58 -7.63 21.36
N LEU A 144 12.40 -8.62 20.99
CA LEU A 144 12.56 -9.04 19.59
C LEU A 144 11.26 -9.65 19.03
N VAL A 145 10.59 -10.49 19.83
CA VAL A 145 9.30 -11.08 19.47
C VAL A 145 8.22 -10.01 19.36
N LEU A 146 8.16 -9.06 20.31
CA LEU A 146 7.21 -7.95 20.26
C LEU A 146 7.41 -7.10 19.02
N PHE A 147 8.64 -6.75 18.69
CA PHE A 147 8.94 -5.99 17.47
C PHE A 147 8.55 -6.74 16.20
N TYR A 148 8.74 -8.07 16.17
CA TYR A 148 8.26 -8.89 15.06
C TYR A 148 6.73 -8.88 14.93
N LYS A 149 6.01 -8.95 16.06
CA LYS A 149 4.55 -8.79 16.08
C LYS A 149 4.12 -7.42 15.54
N ASP A 150 4.78 -6.34 15.97
CA ASP A 150 4.48 -4.99 15.48
C ASP A 150 4.66 -4.86 13.95
N ILE A 151 5.67 -5.53 13.37
CA ILE A 151 5.86 -5.60 11.92
C ILE A 151 4.70 -6.32 11.24
N LEU A 152 4.29 -7.48 11.78
CA LEU A 152 3.19 -8.26 11.23
C LEU A 152 1.84 -7.53 11.34
N ASP A 153 1.58 -6.86 12.46
CA ASP A 153 0.39 -6.03 12.67
C ASP A 153 0.35 -4.87 11.67
N PHE A 154 1.49 -4.21 11.44
CA PHE A 154 1.59 -3.20 10.39
C PHE A 154 1.25 -3.76 9.01
N PHE A 155 1.80 -4.92 8.64
CA PHE A 155 1.50 -5.56 7.36
C PHE A 155 0.02 -5.92 7.24
N ASP A 156 -0.60 -6.43 8.30
CA ASP A 156 -2.01 -6.79 8.30
C ASP A 156 -2.90 -5.56 8.07
N ILE A 157 -2.64 -4.46 8.79
CA ILE A 157 -3.35 -3.20 8.61
C ILE A 157 -3.18 -2.67 7.17
N ALA A 158 -1.96 -2.69 6.65
CA ALA A 158 -1.66 -2.21 5.30
C ALA A 158 -2.35 -3.06 4.21
N LEU A 159 -2.30 -4.39 4.31
CA LEU A 159 -2.93 -5.31 3.36
C LEU A 159 -4.45 -5.20 3.39
N ASN A 160 -5.06 -5.13 4.58
CA ASN A 160 -6.50 -4.92 4.74
C ASN A 160 -6.95 -3.59 4.15
N PHE A 161 -6.20 -2.51 4.38
CA PHE A 161 -6.50 -1.19 3.82
C PHE A 161 -6.48 -1.21 2.28
N LEU A 162 -5.49 -1.86 1.66
CA LEU A 162 -5.40 -1.99 0.20
C LEU A 162 -6.53 -2.87 -0.38
N ASN A 163 -6.90 -3.95 0.31
CA ASN A 163 -7.99 -4.83 -0.09
C ASN A 163 -9.37 -4.15 -0.01
N LEU A 164 -9.60 -3.29 0.99
CA LEU A 164 -10.82 -2.49 1.08
C LEU A 164 -10.95 -1.53 -0.11
N LYS A 165 -9.85 -0.89 -0.51
CA LYS A 165 -9.85 -0.01 -1.69
C LYS A 165 -10.17 -0.75 -2.98
N ARG A 166 -9.63 -1.97 -3.16
CA ARG A 166 -9.95 -2.81 -4.32
C ARG A 166 -11.45 -3.10 -4.40
N LYS A 167 -12.10 -3.43 -3.28
CA LYS A 167 -13.55 -3.73 -3.25
C LYS A 167 -14.41 -2.49 -3.50
N THR A 168 -14.12 -1.35 -2.89
CA THR A 168 -14.91 -0.12 -3.06
C THR A 168 -14.87 0.43 -4.49
N LEU A 169 -13.77 0.24 -5.22
CA LEU A 169 -13.65 0.62 -6.63
C LEU A 169 -14.42 -0.31 -7.60
N MET A 170 -14.83 -1.49 -7.15
CA MET A 170 -15.54 -2.49 -7.95
C MET A 170 -17.05 -2.54 -7.64
N ILE A 171 -17.57 -1.68 -6.78
CA ILE A 171 -19.02 -1.58 -6.55
C ILE A 171 -19.61 -0.69 -7.66
N PRO A 172 -20.46 -1.21 -8.55
CA PRO A 172 -21.20 -0.35 -9.46
C PRO A 172 -22.09 0.57 -8.61
N GLN A 173 -21.90 1.88 -8.76
CA GLN A 173 -22.87 2.84 -8.25
C GLN A 173 -24.19 2.54 -8.95
N LYS A 174 -25.13 1.92 -8.24
CA LYS A 174 -26.52 1.83 -8.68
C LYS A 174 -27.03 3.26 -8.84
N MET A 175 -27.18 3.69 -10.09
CA MET A 175 -28.17 4.70 -10.47
C MET A 175 -29.57 4.11 -10.34
#